data_AF-A0A9E4FGQ1-F1
#
_entry.id   AF-A0A9E4FGQ1-F1
#
_cell.length_a   1.000
_cell.length_b   1.000
_cell.length_c   1.000
_cell.angle_alpha   90.00
_cell.angle_beta   90.00
_cell.angle_gamma   90.00
#
_symmetry.space_group_name_H-M   'P 1'
#
loop_
_entity.id
_entity.type
_entity.pdbx_description
1 polymer ?
#
loop_
_entity_poly.entity_id
_entity_poly.type
_entity_poly.pdbx_seq_one_letter_code
_entity_poly.pdbx_strand_id
1 'polypeptide(L)' 'MSMKRCLVALWSLLFAIACSGETAVEFHDLAFDRALERAASEDKLVFVDFFTTWCVPCKEMDATTFQDP' A
#
# COMPACT_ATOMS: atom_id res chain seq x y z
N MET A 1 -35.21 -11.93 -17.49
CA MET A 1 -33.87 -11.31 -17.46
C MET A 1 -32.83 -12.37 -17.83
N SER A 2 -31.98 -12.08 -18.82
CA SER A 2 -31.07 -13.08 -19.39
C SER A 2 -29.81 -13.24 -18.53
N MET A 3 -29.47 -14.48 -18.16
CA MET A 3 -28.34 -14.89 -17.31
C MET A 3 -26.98 -14.25 -17.69
N LYS A 4 -26.82 -13.88 -18.96
CA LYS A 4 -25.65 -13.17 -19.50
C LYS A 4 -25.52 -11.73 -18.98
N ARG A 5 -26.64 -11.05 -18.71
CA ARG A 5 -26.67 -9.69 -18.15
C ARG A 5 -26.25 -9.68 -16.68
N CYS A 6 -26.57 -10.75 -15.94
CA CYS A 6 -26.09 -10.94 -14.57
C CYS A 6 -24.58 -11.21 -14.53
N LEU A 7 -24.06 -12.06 -15.43
CA LEU A 7 -22.63 -12.35 -15.52
C LEU A 7 -21.80 -11.12 -15.86
N VAL A 8 -22.26 -10.30 -16.82
CA VAL A 8 -21.60 -9.03 -17.17
C VAL A 8 -21.63 -8.04 -16.00
N ALA A 9 -22.77 -7.93 -15.30
CA ALA A 9 -22.89 -7.06 -14.12
C ALA A 9 -21.95 -7.50 -12.98
N LEU A 10 -21.83 -8.80 -12.73
CA LEU A 10 -20.91 -9.38 -11.75
C LEU A 10 -19.45 -9.12 -12.11
N TRP A 11 -19.09 -9.26 -13.39
CA TRP A 11 -17.74 -8.96 -13.87
C TRP A 11 -17.40 -7.47 -13.77
N SER A 12 -18.33 -6.58 -14.11
CA SER A 12 -18.13 -5.13 -13.94
C SER A 12 -18.00 -4.72 -12.47
N LEU A 13 -18.73 -5.38 -11.57
CA LEU A 13 -18.66 -5.12 -10.14
C LEU A 13 -17.33 -5.61 -9.53
N LEU A 14 -16.84 -6.77 -9.98
CA LEU A 14 -15.53 -7.30 -9.59
C LEU A 14 -14.37 -6.42 -10.07
N PHE A 15 -14.46 -5.88 -11.29
CA PHE A 15 -13.43 -4.99 -11.84
C PHE A 15 -13.36 -3.64 -11.11
N ALA A 16 -14.50 -3.12 -10.61
CA ALA A 16 -14.53 -1.88 -9.85
C ALA A 16 -13.82 -2.00 -8.49
N ILE A 17 -13.89 -3.15 -7.83
CA ILE A 17 -13.24 -3.41 -6.53
C ILE A 17 -11.72 -3.55 -6.69
N ALA A 18 -11.25 -4.10 -7.82
CA ALA A 18 -9.82 -4.27 -8.10
C ALA A 18 -9.07 -2.95 -8.36
N CYS A 19 -9.78 -1.82 -8.53
CA CYS A 19 -9.19 -0.51 -8.84
C CYS A 19 -9.01 0.39 -7.59
N SER A 20 -9.32 -0.11 -6.39
CA SER A 20 -9.04 0.62 -5.15
C SER A 20 -7.53 0.55 -4.86
N GLY A 21 -6.77 1.55 -5.32
CA GLY A 21 -5.38 1.74 -4.92
C GLY A 21 -5.29 2.11 -3.44
N GLU A 22 -4.34 1.53 -2.73
CA GLU A 22 -4.01 1.92 -1.35
C GLU A 22 -3.32 3.28 -1.39
N THR A 23 -3.87 4.26 -0.66
CA THR A 23 -3.47 5.66 -0.73
C THR A 23 -2.43 6.05 0.33
N ALA A 24 -2.00 5.12 1.19
CA ALA A 24 -1.12 5.41 2.31
C ALA A 24 0.10 4.48 2.28
N VAL A 25 1.25 5.01 2.69
CA VAL A 25 2.49 4.23 2.83
C VAL A 25 2.34 3.27 4.00
N GLU A 26 2.46 1.96 3.75
CA GLU A 26 2.54 0.94 4.79
C GLU A 26 4.00 0.68 5.15
N PHE A 27 4.37 0.96 6.40
CA PHE A 27 5.69 0.60 6.94
C PHE A 27 5.66 -0.81 7.52
N HIS A 28 6.71 -1.59 7.24
CA HIS A 28 6.88 -2.93 7.79
C HIS A 28 7.99 -2.96 8.84
N ASP A 29 7.66 -3.39 10.06
CA ASP A 29 8.62 -3.61 11.14
C ASP A 29 9.38 -4.92 10.94
N LEU A 30 10.35 -4.92 10.02
CA LEU A 30 11.23 -6.04 9.72
C LEU A 30 12.66 -5.75 10.17
N ALA A 31 13.40 -6.80 10.54
CA ALA A 31 14.84 -6.72 10.61
C ALA A 31 15.41 -6.37 9.23
N PHE A 32 16.45 -5.53 9.17
CA PHE A 32 16.97 -4.99 7.90
C PHE A 32 17.34 -6.07 6.88
N ASP A 33 17.97 -7.18 7.32
CA ASP A 33 18.31 -8.30 6.43
C ASP A 33 17.05 -8.95 5.81
N ARG A 34 15.95 -9.05 6.57
CA ARG A 34 14.66 -9.55 6.07
C ARG A 34 14.02 -8.59 5.09
N ALA A 35 14.16 -7.28 5.31
CA ALA A 35 13.69 -6.27 4.37
C ALA A 35 14.45 -6.36 3.03
N LEU A 36 15.78 -6.60 3.06
CA LEU A 36 16.58 -6.82 1.85
C LEU A 36 16.18 -8.09 1.10
N GLU A 37 15.99 -9.21 1.80
CA GLU A 37 15.51 -10.46 1.20
C GLU A 37 14.14 -10.27 0.52
N ARG A 38 13.21 -9.59 1.21
CA ARG A 38 11.87 -9.29 0.71
C ARG A 38 11.93 -8.40 -0.54
N ALA A 39 12.66 -7.29 -0.47
CA ALA A 39 12.79 -6.34 -1.57
C ALA A 39 13.41 -6.98 -2.82
N ALA A 40 14.43 -7.84 -2.65
CA ALA A 40 15.01 -8.60 -3.74
C ALA A 40 14.01 -9.60 -4.36
N SER A 41 13.18 -10.26 -3.55
CA SER A 41 12.16 -11.19 -4.04
C SER A 41 11.01 -10.50 -4.79
N GLU A 42 10.70 -9.25 -4.43
CA GLU A 42 9.64 -8.44 -5.05
C GLU A 42 10.13 -7.54 -6.18
N ASP A 43 11.44 -7.54 -6.48
CA ASP A 43 12.08 -6.63 -7.43
C ASP A 43 11.80 -5.14 -7.11
N LYS A 44 11.91 -4.78 -5.82
CA LYS A 44 11.67 -3.43 -5.30
C LYS A 44 12.88 -2.89 -4.54
N LEU A 45 12.89 -1.56 -4.32
CA LEU A 45 13.84 -0.89 -3.45
C LEU A 45 13.38 -0.95 -1.98
N VAL A 46 14.33 -0.82 -1.05
CA VAL A 46 14.05 -0.64 0.37
C VAL A 46 13.96 0.86 0.69
N PHE A 47 12.86 1.28 1.28
CA PHE A 47 12.69 2.59 1.89
C PHE A 47 12.82 2.46 3.42
N VAL A 48 13.69 3.25 4.04
CA VAL A 48 13.93 3.20 5.49
C VAL A 48 13.52 4.54 6.10
N ASP A 49 12.55 4.51 7.01
CA ASP A 49 12.20 5.66 7.83
C ASP A 49 13.06 5.71 9.09
N PHE A 50 13.71 6.86 9.32
CA PHE A 50 14.52 7.13 10.50
C PHE A 50 13.84 8.20 11.34
N PHE A 51 13.21 7.77 12.42
CA PHE A 51 12.47 8.68 13.31
C PHE A 51 12.85 8.50 14.78
N THR A 52 12.35 9.41 15.61
CA THR A 52 12.34 9.25 17.07
C THR A 52 10.95 9.57 17.60
N THR A 53 10.60 9.05 18.78
CA THR A 53 9.25 9.20 19.37
C THR A 53 8.86 10.65 19.68
N TRP A 54 9.84 11.53 19.77
CA TRP A 54 9.69 12.96 20.07
C TRP A 54 10.00 13.86 18.87
N CYS A 55 10.27 13.28 17.70
CA CYS A 55 10.46 14.04 16.46
C CYS A 55 9.11 14.62 15.99
N VAL A 56 8.92 15.93 16.17
CA VAL A 56 7.71 16.63 15.71
C VAL A 56 7.59 16.63 14.18
N PRO A 57 8.63 16.96 13.40
CA PRO A 57 8.53 16.92 11.94
C PRO A 57 8.19 15.53 11.38
N CYS A 58 8.68 14.46 12.02
CA CYS A 58 8.36 13.09 11.62
C CYS A 58 6.86 12.82 11.78
N LYS A 59 6.25 13.24 12.91
CA LYS A 59 4.80 13.13 13.13
C LYS A 59 3.98 13.94 12.14
N GLU A 60 4.50 15.07 11.66
CA GLU A 60 3.84 15.86 10.61
C GLU A 60 3.87 15.12 9.26
N MET A 61 4.98 14.45 8.91
CA MET A 61 5.08 13.61 7.72
C MET A 61 4.13 12.41 7.78
N ASP A 62 4.04 11.73 8.94
CA ASP A 62 3.11 10.62 9.17
C ASP A 62 1.65 11.02 8.93
N ALA A 63 1.30 12.25 9.33
CA ALA A 63 -0.05 12.79 9.21
C ALA A 63 -0.36 13.37 7.82
N THR A 64 0.66 13.67 7.00
CA THR A 64 0.48 14.37 5.72
C THR A 64 1.16 13.62 4.58
N THR A 65 2.48 13.71 4.46
CA THR A 65 3.27 13.15 3.35
C THR A 65 3.03 11.65 3.14
N PHE A 66 2.99 10.84 4.20
CA PHE A 66 2.79 9.39 4.07
C PHE A 66 1.32 8.98 3.85
N GLN A 67 0.39 9.94 3.89
CA GLN A 67 -1.03 9.76 3.58
C GLN A 67 -1.41 10.30 2.19
N ASP A 68 -0.45 10.89 1.47
CA ASP A 68 -0.67 11.47 0.14
C ASP A 68 -0.65 10.34 -0.92
N PRO A 69 -1.74 10.13 -1.69
CA PRO A 69 -1.88 9.04 -2.66
C PRO A 69 -0.94 9.08 -3.87
#